data_AF-A0A9P5QGL0-F1
#
_entry.id   AF-A0A9P5QGL0-F1
#
_cell.length_a   1.000
_cell.length_b   1.000
_cell.length_c   1.000
_cell.angle_alpha   90.00
_cell.angle_beta   90.00
_cell.angle_gamma   90.00
#
_symmetry.space_group_name_H-M   'P 1'
#
loop_
_entity.id
_entity.type
_entity.pdbx_description
1 polymer ?
#
loop_
_entity_poly.entity_id
_entity_poly.type
_entity_poly.pdbx_seq_one_letter_code
_entity_poly.pdbx_strand_id
1 'polypeptide(L)'
;MLDYLNHKLSTNPENAEIRDKVKTVNHLVTFDSPLPEPELSQYLSGPESGFDMVYSTFALHHIEDAQGIVNTLSDKMLNKDGWLIMIDFEGGANSHHRHGHGGNHGHGGNHAHAHGHHHGHEGHEHHGQHAHQGEHGHHHTHQGEHGHHHQHKEDLAAKETNAHLLDGNSKIPDFVPRKAGFTPESFTQIFKNAGLVDVSAQYAVGMIELLHNRDMWANVVVIKGRQDR
;
A
#
# COMPACT_ATOMS: atom_id res chain seq x y z
N MET A 1 3.55 10.56 21.19
CA MET A 1 4.64 10.39 20.20
C MET A 1 5.58 11.59 20.19
N LEU A 2 5.09 12.82 19.99
CA LEU A 2 5.92 14.04 19.97
C LEU A 2 6.75 14.23 21.26
N ASP A 3 6.16 14.09 22.44
CA ASP A 3 6.90 14.21 23.71
C ASP A 3 8.05 13.19 23.82
N TYR A 4 7.84 11.99 23.30
CA TYR A 4 8.86 10.95 23.26
C TYR A 4 10.01 11.31 22.31
N LEU A 5 9.70 11.87 21.13
CA LEU A 5 10.71 12.34 20.18
C LEU A 5 11.51 13.52 20.75
N ASN A 6 10.84 14.49 21.36
CA ASN A 6 11.47 15.63 22.03
C ASN A 6 12.34 15.15 23.20
N HIS A 7 11.86 14.18 23.97
CA HIS A 7 12.64 13.56 25.03
C HIS A 7 13.89 12.88 24.45
N LYS A 8 13.77 12.05 23.42
CA LYS A 8 14.93 11.42 22.78
C LYS A 8 15.93 12.42 22.19
N LEU A 9 15.45 13.48 21.54
CA LEU A 9 16.31 14.53 20.99
C LEU A 9 17.10 15.23 22.11
N SER A 10 16.47 15.47 23.25
CA SER A 10 17.06 16.16 24.39
C SER A 10 17.87 15.27 25.34
N THR A 11 17.69 13.94 25.32
CA THR A 11 18.38 13.05 26.27
C THR A 11 19.35 12.07 25.64
N ASN A 12 19.18 11.70 24.37
CA ASN A 12 20.07 10.72 23.74
C ASN A 12 21.46 11.33 23.47
N PRO A 13 22.56 10.72 23.91
CA PRO A 13 23.92 11.22 23.67
C PRO A 13 24.27 11.37 22.19
N GLU A 14 23.73 10.53 21.31
CA GLU A 14 23.99 10.61 19.86
C GLU A 14 23.49 11.92 19.22
N ASN A 15 22.54 12.59 19.88
CA ASN A 15 21.96 13.84 19.41
C ASN A 15 22.68 15.09 19.96
N ALA A 16 23.75 14.94 20.74
CA ALA A 16 24.40 16.06 21.41
C ALA A 16 24.85 17.18 20.45
N GLU A 17 25.34 16.83 19.25
CA GLU A 17 25.84 17.81 18.27
C GLU A 17 24.75 18.58 17.52
N ILE A 18 23.52 18.07 17.52
CA ILE A 18 22.38 18.66 16.80
C ILE A 18 21.36 19.30 17.73
N ARG A 19 21.38 18.97 19.04
CA ARG A 19 20.35 19.38 20.00
C ARG A 19 20.09 20.88 20.00
N ASP A 20 21.15 21.67 20.02
CA ASP A 20 21.05 23.15 20.06
C ASP A 20 20.76 23.77 18.69
N LYS A 21 20.82 22.97 17.62
CA LYS A 21 20.51 23.38 16.24
C LYS A 21 19.06 23.10 15.86
N VAL A 22 18.38 22.23 16.60
CA VAL A 22 17.00 21.84 16.33
C VAL A 22 16.04 22.67 17.18
N LYS A 23 15.39 23.65 16.56
CA LYS A 23 14.23 24.32 17.15
C LYS A 23 12.99 23.49 16.84
N THR A 24 12.38 22.90 17.86
CA THR A 24 11.06 22.24 17.70
C THR A 24 9.96 23.23 17.99
N VAL A 25 9.01 23.34 17.07
CA VAL A 25 7.83 24.17 17.23
C VAL A 25 6.61 23.27 17.01
N ASN A 26 5.67 23.27 17.95
CA ASN A 26 4.47 22.42 17.89
C ASN A 26 3.24 23.31 17.86
N HIS A 27 2.48 23.24 16.77
CA HIS A 27 1.20 23.89 16.66
C HIS A 27 0.15 22.88 16.18
N LEU A 28 -0.99 22.87 16.87
CA LEU A 28 -2.20 22.31 16.29
C LEU A 28 -2.75 23.38 15.34
N VAL A 29 -2.54 23.18 14.04
CA VAL A 29 -3.06 24.09 13.02
C VAL A 29 -4.40 23.54 12.54
N THR A 30 -5.44 24.35 12.67
CA THR A 30 -6.77 24.06 12.12
C THR A 30 -7.22 25.23 11.24
N PHE A 31 -8.34 25.07 10.55
CA PHE A 31 -8.93 26.17 9.78
C PHE A 31 -9.27 27.37 10.69
N ASP A 32 -9.80 27.11 11.88
CA ASP A 32 -10.19 28.15 12.84
C ASP A 32 -9.03 28.68 13.70
N SER A 33 -7.91 27.96 13.71
CA SER A 33 -6.70 28.31 14.47
C SER A 33 -5.47 28.13 13.58
N PRO A 34 -5.19 29.11 12.69
CA PRO A 34 -4.02 29.06 11.83
C PRO A 34 -2.73 29.16 12.66
N LEU A 35 -1.59 28.95 11.99
CA LEU A 35 -0.29 29.14 12.59
C LEU A 35 -0.17 30.58 13.14
N PRO A 36 0.28 30.81 14.39
CA PRO A 36 0.43 32.15 14.93
C PRO A 36 1.66 32.86 14.34
N GLU A 37 1.78 34.16 14.58
CA GLU A 37 3.01 34.92 14.31
C GLU A 37 4.04 34.74 15.44
N PRO A 38 5.36 34.71 15.13
CA PRO A 38 5.97 34.94 13.82
C PRO A 38 6.01 33.73 12.88
N GLU A 39 5.60 32.54 13.34
CA GLU A 39 5.77 31.28 12.62
C GLU A 39 5.06 31.25 11.26
N LEU A 40 3.86 31.85 11.16
CA LEU A 40 3.13 32.00 9.90
C LEU A 40 3.97 32.75 8.86
N SER A 41 4.41 33.96 9.19
CA SER A 41 5.23 34.77 8.28
C SER A 41 6.59 34.14 8.02
N GLN A 42 7.20 33.53 9.04
CA GLN A 42 8.52 32.92 8.91
C GLN A 42 8.50 31.69 7.99
N TYR A 43 7.50 30.80 8.14
CA TYR A 43 7.54 29.49 7.50
C TYR A 43 6.60 29.35 6.30
N LEU A 44 5.48 30.09 6.26
CA LEU A 44 4.41 29.84 5.28
C LEU A 44 4.07 31.01 4.36
N SER A 45 4.38 32.26 4.72
CA SER A 45 3.94 33.43 3.91
C SER A 45 4.99 34.51 3.63
N GLY A 46 6.21 34.39 4.17
CA GLY A 46 7.31 35.33 3.92
C GLY A 46 8.07 35.11 2.60
N PRO A 47 8.94 36.04 2.18
CA PRO A 47 9.75 35.89 0.97
C PRO A 47 10.72 34.70 1.00
N GLU A 48 11.10 34.26 2.20
CA GLU A 48 11.92 33.07 2.45
C GLU A 48 11.08 31.91 3.03
N SER A 49 9.75 31.94 2.84
CA SER A 49 8.88 30.85 3.30
C SER A 49 9.08 29.59 2.49
N GLY A 50 8.85 28.46 3.13
CA GLY A 50 8.97 27.15 2.54
C GLY A 50 9.93 26.26 3.31
N PHE A 51 10.02 25.02 2.85
CA PHE A 51 10.76 23.96 3.48
C PHE A 51 11.66 23.29 2.44
N ASP A 52 12.89 22.98 2.85
CA ASP A 52 13.79 22.16 2.03
C ASP A 52 13.34 20.68 2.02
N MET A 53 12.52 20.29 2.98
CA MET A 53 11.95 18.96 3.06
C MET A 53 10.60 18.98 3.76
N VAL A 54 9.61 18.38 3.11
CA VAL A 54 8.31 18.04 3.70
C VAL A 54 8.20 16.53 3.70
N TYR A 55 7.87 15.93 4.84
CA TYR A 55 7.56 14.51 4.91
C TYR A 55 6.19 14.26 5.56
N SER A 56 5.50 13.24 5.07
CA SER A 56 4.21 12.78 5.60
C SER A 56 4.26 11.27 5.82
N THR A 57 3.62 10.80 6.89
CA THR A 57 3.65 9.40 7.29
C THR A 57 2.26 8.97 7.74
N PHE A 58 1.69 8.01 7.02
CA PHE A 58 0.37 7.40 7.27
C PHE A 58 -0.75 8.44 7.46
N ALA A 59 -0.83 9.41 6.55
CA ALA A 59 -1.82 10.47 6.63
C ALA A 59 -2.67 10.60 5.37
N LEU A 60 -2.11 10.35 4.18
CA LEU A 60 -2.78 10.60 2.92
C LEU A 60 -3.97 9.67 2.68
N HIS A 61 -3.94 8.44 3.19
CA HIS A 61 -5.09 7.53 3.09
C HIS A 61 -6.35 8.01 3.84
N HIS A 62 -6.23 9.03 4.69
CA HIS A 62 -7.36 9.71 5.33
C HIS A 62 -7.89 10.91 4.53
N ILE A 63 -7.22 11.26 3.42
CA ILE A 63 -7.50 12.45 2.63
C ILE A 63 -8.15 12.01 1.32
N GLU A 64 -9.33 12.55 1.04
CA GLU A 64 -10.06 12.26 -0.20
C GLU A 64 -9.35 12.83 -1.44
N ASP A 65 -8.89 14.08 -1.37
CA ASP A 65 -8.14 14.75 -2.43
C ASP A 65 -6.62 14.72 -2.18
N ALA A 66 -6.03 13.53 -2.29
CA ALA A 66 -4.59 13.36 -2.17
C ALA A 66 -3.80 14.20 -3.20
N GLN A 67 -4.31 14.36 -4.41
CA GLN A 67 -3.66 15.16 -5.46
C GLN A 67 -3.61 16.65 -5.08
N GLY A 68 -4.71 17.22 -4.60
CA GLY A 68 -4.76 18.61 -4.17
C GLY A 68 -3.82 18.91 -3.00
N ILE A 69 -3.66 17.97 -2.07
CA ILE A 69 -2.66 18.08 -1.00
C ILE A 69 -1.24 18.05 -1.56
N VAL A 70 -0.90 17.09 -2.42
CA VAL A 70 0.44 17.02 -3.02
C VAL A 70 0.76 18.30 -3.81
N ASN A 71 -0.19 18.80 -4.61
CA ASN A 71 -0.05 20.08 -5.32
C ASN A 71 0.19 21.25 -4.36
N THR A 72 -0.54 21.30 -3.24
CA THR A 72 -0.38 22.37 -2.26
C THR A 72 1.00 22.31 -1.60
N LEU A 73 1.46 21.12 -1.23
CA LEU A 73 2.77 20.93 -0.60
C LEU A 73 3.92 21.22 -1.58
N SER A 74 3.84 20.75 -2.82
CA SER A 74 4.86 21.03 -3.83
C SER A 74 4.93 22.51 -4.20
N ASP A 75 3.79 23.17 -4.36
CA ASP A 75 3.74 24.49 -4.98
C ASP A 75 3.89 25.63 -3.99
N LYS A 76 3.42 25.43 -2.75
CA LYS A 76 3.37 26.50 -1.74
C LYS A 76 4.32 26.28 -0.58
N MET A 77 4.77 25.05 -0.35
CA MET A 77 5.49 24.70 0.87
C MET A 77 6.92 24.27 0.58
N LEU A 78 7.26 23.79 -0.61
CA LEU A 78 8.64 23.44 -0.92
C LEU A 78 9.43 24.61 -1.50
N ASN A 79 10.64 24.78 -0.98
CA ASN A 79 11.66 25.58 -1.63
C ASN A 79 12.08 24.93 -2.95
N LYS A 80 12.70 25.74 -3.83
CA LYS A 80 13.43 25.20 -4.97
C LYS A 80 14.46 24.17 -4.49
N ASP A 81 14.56 23.05 -5.20
CA ASP A 81 15.37 21.87 -4.85
C ASP A 81 14.92 21.12 -3.58
N GLY A 82 13.82 21.55 -2.95
CA GLY A 82 13.23 20.90 -1.78
C GLY A 82 12.60 19.55 -2.11
N TRP A 83 12.49 18.67 -1.11
CA TRP A 83 11.99 17.30 -1.26
C TRP A 83 10.64 17.08 -0.60
N LEU A 84 9.70 16.50 -1.34
CA LEU A 84 8.48 15.91 -0.79
C LEU A 84 8.69 14.41 -0.61
N ILE A 85 8.46 13.90 0.59
CA ILE A 85 8.56 12.48 0.90
C ILE A 85 7.26 12.02 1.55
N MET A 86 6.65 10.95 1.05
CA MET A 86 5.43 10.40 1.63
C MET A 86 5.59 8.91 1.86
N ILE A 87 5.18 8.48 3.05
CA ILE A 87 5.13 7.09 3.47
C ILE A 87 3.67 6.80 3.78
N ASP A 88 3.05 5.88 3.04
CA ASP A 88 1.65 5.54 3.30
C ASP A 88 1.37 4.07 3.00
N PHE A 89 0.14 3.63 3.26
CA PHE A 89 -0.26 2.24 3.05
C PHE A 89 -0.30 1.91 1.57
N GLU A 90 0.17 0.71 1.26
CA GLU A 90 -0.06 0.12 -0.05
C GLU A 90 -1.57 -0.15 -0.24
N GLY A 91 -2.10 0.17 -1.42
CA GLY A 91 -3.47 -0.17 -1.82
C GLY A 91 -3.53 -0.78 -3.20
N GLY A 92 -4.49 -1.69 -3.41
CA GLY A 92 -4.74 -2.31 -4.70
C GLY A 92 -5.60 -3.56 -4.59
N ALA A 93 -6.35 -3.89 -5.66
CA ALA A 93 -7.18 -5.11 -5.74
C ALA A 93 -6.35 -6.41 -5.65
N ASN A 94 -5.03 -6.31 -5.85
CA ASN A 94 -4.06 -7.40 -5.74
C ASN A 94 -3.21 -7.32 -4.47
N SER A 95 -3.61 -6.53 -3.46
CA SER A 95 -3.06 -6.61 -2.10
C SER A 95 -3.40 -7.94 -1.41
N HIS A 96 -3.99 -8.87 -2.15
CA HIS A 96 -3.76 -10.28 -1.93
C HIS A 96 -2.30 -10.58 -2.18
N HIS A 97 -1.46 -10.39 -1.15
CA HIS A 97 -0.28 -11.23 -1.03
C HIS A 97 -0.74 -12.65 -1.30
N ARG A 98 -0.40 -13.14 -2.49
CA ARG A 98 -0.32 -14.55 -2.81
C ARG A 98 0.81 -15.10 -1.94
N HIS A 99 0.61 -15.11 -0.62
CA HIS A 99 1.14 -16.21 0.17
C HIS A 99 0.45 -17.42 -0.41
N GLY A 100 1.18 -18.09 -1.30
CA GLY A 100 0.79 -19.35 -1.87
C GLY A 100 0.57 -20.32 -0.74
N HIS A 101 -0.63 -20.32 -0.16
CA HIS A 101 -1.20 -21.54 0.32
C HIS A 101 -1.49 -22.38 -0.91
N GLY A 102 -0.44 -23.05 -1.41
CA GLY A 102 -0.55 -24.30 -2.15
C GLY A 102 -1.17 -25.43 -1.32
N GLY A 103 -1.93 -25.10 -0.27
CA GLY A 103 -2.89 -25.99 0.37
C GLY A 103 -4.17 -25.96 -0.43
N ASN A 104 -4.11 -26.52 -1.65
CA ASN A 104 -5.28 -26.97 -2.39
C ASN A 104 -5.91 -28.12 -1.57
N HIS A 105 -6.65 -27.76 -0.52
CA HIS A 105 -7.60 -28.62 0.20
C HIS A 105 -9.00 -28.00 0.04
N GLY A 106 -9.34 -27.66 -1.20
CA GLY A 106 -10.73 -27.65 -1.61
C GLY A 106 -11.21 -29.10 -1.67
N HIS A 107 -11.75 -29.59 -0.56
CA HIS A 107 -12.72 -30.68 -0.60
C HIS A 107 -13.87 -30.21 -1.49
N GLY A 108 -13.84 -30.61 -2.77
CA GLY A 108 -14.97 -30.56 -3.67
C GLY A 108 -16.05 -31.51 -3.18
N GLY A 109 -16.79 -31.08 -2.15
CA GLY A 109 -18.07 -31.65 -1.79
C GLY A 109 -19.08 -31.27 -2.85
N ASN A 110 -19.28 -32.17 -3.81
CA ASN A 110 -20.40 -32.14 -4.74
C ASN A 110 -21.72 -32.28 -3.96
N HIS A 111 -22.31 -31.16 -3.56
CA HIS A 111 -23.74 -31.09 -3.21
C HIS A 111 -24.48 -30.36 -4.32
N ALA A 112 -24.71 -31.10 -5.41
CA ALA A 112 -25.68 -30.75 -6.42
C ALA A 112 -27.09 -30.90 -5.82
N HIS A 113 -27.66 -29.80 -5.32
CA HIS A 113 -29.11 -29.69 -5.15
C HIS A 113 -29.69 -29.03 -6.38
N ALA A 114 -29.97 -29.86 -7.39
CA ALA A 114 -30.83 -29.49 -8.50
C ALA A 114 -32.28 -29.47 -7.98
N HIS A 115 -32.83 -28.29 -7.77
CA HIS A 115 -34.27 -28.08 -7.78
C HIS A 115 -34.64 -27.49 -9.14
N GLY A 116 -35.15 -28.36 -10.01
CA GLY A 116 -35.83 -27.94 -11.21
C GLY A 116 -37.18 -27.32 -10.86
N HIS A 117 -37.53 -26.23 -11.54
CA HIS A 117 -38.90 -25.96 -11.90
C HIS A 117 -38.93 -25.36 -13.32
N HIS A 118 -39.53 -26.15 -14.21
CA HIS A 118 -40.02 -25.77 -15.52
C HIS A 118 -41.09 -24.69 -15.43
N HIS A 119 -40.97 -23.64 -16.24
CA HIS A 119 -42.03 -23.01 -17.04
C HIS A 119 -41.25 -22.29 -18.18
N GLY A 120 -41.38 -22.61 -19.47
CA GLY A 120 -42.60 -22.85 -20.22
C GLY A 120 -43.02 -21.55 -20.89
N HIS A 121 -42.83 -21.49 -22.21
CA HIS A 121 -43.53 -20.67 -23.23
C HIS A 121 -42.69 -19.70 -24.08
N GLU A 122 -42.73 -20.01 -25.39
CA GLU A 122 -42.91 -19.11 -26.53
C GLU A 122 -41.78 -18.09 -26.79
N GLY A 123 -40.93 -18.23 -27.80
CA GLY A 123 -41.19 -18.68 -29.16
C GLY A 123 -40.94 -17.50 -30.08
N HIS A 124 -39.72 -17.35 -30.61
CA HIS A 124 -39.48 -16.60 -31.84
C HIS A 124 -38.31 -17.22 -32.60
N GLU A 125 -38.68 -17.81 -33.73
CA GLU A 125 -37.83 -18.21 -34.83
C GLU A 125 -37.13 -16.98 -35.43
N HIS A 126 -35.81 -17.04 -35.62
CA HIS A 126 -35.20 -16.45 -36.81
C HIS A 126 -34.00 -17.28 -37.26
N HIS A 127 -34.09 -17.65 -38.53
CA HIS A 127 -33.14 -18.45 -39.28
C HIS A 127 -31.77 -17.78 -39.39
N GLY A 128 -30.72 -18.57 -39.25
CA GLY A 128 -29.35 -18.20 -39.57
C GLY A 128 -28.50 -19.46 -39.70
N GLN A 129 -28.58 -20.09 -40.87
CA GLN A 129 -27.85 -21.30 -41.24
C GLN A 129 -26.34 -21.01 -41.27
N HIS A 130 -25.55 -21.71 -40.45
CA HIS A 130 -24.18 -22.08 -40.81
C HIS A 130 -23.89 -23.50 -40.36
N ALA A 131 -23.83 -24.38 -41.36
CA ALA A 131 -23.39 -25.75 -41.24
C ALA A 131 -21.86 -25.79 -41.18
N HIS A 132 -21.30 -26.35 -40.11
CA HIS A 132 -20.05 -27.08 -40.18
C HIS A 132 -20.22 -28.38 -39.39
N GLN A 133 -20.35 -29.46 -40.16
CA GLN A 133 -20.11 -30.83 -39.72
C GLN A 133 -18.64 -30.96 -39.34
N GLY A 134 -18.38 -31.58 -38.20
CA GLY A 134 -17.05 -31.87 -37.70
C GLY A 134 -17.17 -32.85 -36.54
N GLU A 135 -17.66 -34.06 -36.85
CA GLU A 135 -17.50 -35.22 -35.98
C GLU A 135 -16.02 -35.53 -35.84
N HIS A 136 -15.47 -35.44 -34.63
CA HIS A 136 -14.35 -36.29 -34.20
C HIS A 136 -14.48 -36.52 -32.69
N GLY A 137 -15.03 -37.68 -32.34
CA GLY A 137 -14.83 -38.25 -31.03
C GLY A 137 -13.46 -38.91 -30.97
N HIS A 138 -12.67 -38.63 -29.93
CA HIS A 138 -11.62 -39.54 -29.49
C HIS A 138 -11.56 -39.59 -27.96
N HIS A 139 -12.02 -40.74 -27.49
CA HIS A 139 -11.88 -41.27 -26.15
C HIS A 139 -10.41 -41.68 -25.95
N HIS A 140 -9.71 -41.13 -24.95
CA HIS A 140 -8.49 -41.75 -24.45
C HIS A 140 -8.47 -41.74 -22.92
N THR A 141 -8.78 -42.91 -22.40
CA THR A 141 -8.39 -43.41 -21.09
C THR A 141 -6.88 -43.63 -21.07
N HIS A 142 -6.16 -42.94 -20.17
CA HIS A 142 -4.86 -43.39 -19.69
C HIS A 142 -4.83 -43.31 -18.17
N GLN A 143 -5.04 -44.48 -17.55
CA GLN A 143 -4.41 -44.82 -16.29
C GLN A 143 -2.91 -44.84 -16.52
N GLY A 144 -2.19 -44.07 -15.71
CA GLY A 144 -0.74 -43.97 -15.74
C GLY A 144 -0.27 -43.32 -14.45
N GLU A 145 -0.36 -44.07 -13.36
CA GLU A 145 0.50 -43.83 -12.21
C GLU A 145 1.95 -44.04 -12.67
N HIS A 146 2.83 -43.05 -12.47
CA HIS A 146 4.16 -43.24 -11.88
C HIS A 146 4.69 -41.87 -11.43
N GLY A 147 5.00 -41.81 -10.13
CA GLY A 147 5.40 -40.61 -9.44
C GLY A 147 6.80 -40.15 -9.80
N HIS A 148 6.90 -38.88 -10.18
CA HIS A 148 8.13 -38.13 -10.09
C HIS A 148 8.17 -37.46 -8.71
N HIS A 149 8.90 -38.11 -7.79
CA HIS A 149 9.28 -37.52 -6.51
C HIS A 149 10.31 -36.42 -6.77
N HIS A 150 9.83 -35.24 -7.16
CA HIS A 150 10.63 -34.02 -7.06
C HIS A 150 10.69 -33.63 -5.58
N GLN A 151 11.77 -34.06 -4.92
CA GLN A 151 12.18 -33.47 -3.65
C GLN A 151 12.59 -32.02 -3.94
N HIS A 152 11.63 -31.10 -3.84
CA HIS A 152 11.87 -29.67 -3.93
C HIS A 152 12.79 -29.27 -2.79
N LYS A 153 14.04 -28.98 -3.13
CA LYS A 153 15.07 -28.43 -2.24
C LYS A 153 14.94 -26.90 -2.11
N GLU A 154 13.73 -26.36 -2.26
CA GLU A 154 13.45 -24.91 -2.26
C GLU A 154 12.77 -24.41 -0.97
N ASP A 155 12.39 -25.29 -0.05
CA ASP A 155 11.64 -24.92 1.16
C ASP A 155 12.47 -24.36 2.33
N LEU A 156 13.80 -24.27 2.20
CA LEU A 156 14.66 -23.77 3.29
C LEU A 156 14.89 -22.25 3.22
N ALA A 157 14.80 -21.63 2.04
CA ALA A 157 14.95 -20.19 1.91
C ALA A 157 13.69 -19.41 2.34
N ALA A 158 12.50 -19.99 2.17
CA ALA A 158 11.23 -19.37 2.58
C ALA A 158 10.95 -19.42 4.10
N LYS A 159 11.70 -20.25 4.85
CA LYS A 159 11.55 -20.35 6.32
C LYS A 159 12.34 -19.29 7.08
N GLU A 160 13.48 -18.85 6.56
CA GLU A 160 14.25 -17.76 7.19
C GLU A 160 13.68 -16.37 6.89
N THR A 161 13.05 -16.18 5.72
CA THR A 161 12.51 -14.87 5.32
C THR A 161 11.20 -14.50 6.01
N ASN A 162 10.52 -15.41 6.72
CA ASN A 162 9.26 -15.10 7.41
C ASN A 162 9.37 -15.10 8.94
N ALA A 163 10.54 -15.40 9.52
CA ALA A 163 10.71 -15.42 10.98
C ALA A 163 10.43 -14.06 11.65
N HIS A 164 10.61 -12.95 10.91
CA HIS A 164 10.31 -11.60 11.39
C HIS A 164 8.82 -11.22 11.26
N LEU A 165 8.00 -12.06 10.62
CA LEU A 165 6.56 -11.84 10.41
C LEU A 165 5.71 -12.52 11.47
N LEU A 166 6.31 -13.24 12.41
CA LEU A 166 5.59 -14.01 13.41
C LEU A 166 5.37 -13.16 14.66
N ASP A 167 4.14 -13.15 15.18
CA ASP A 167 3.85 -12.59 16.50
C ASP A 167 4.57 -13.39 17.60
N GLY A 168 4.51 -12.92 18.85
CA GLY A 168 5.10 -13.63 20.00
C GLY A 168 4.57 -15.06 20.21
N ASN A 169 3.53 -15.48 19.48
CA ASN A 169 2.93 -16.81 19.49
C ASN A 169 3.17 -17.62 18.20
N SER A 170 4.11 -17.18 17.35
CA SER A 170 4.41 -17.84 16.07
C SER A 170 3.23 -17.88 15.09
N LYS A 171 2.31 -16.92 15.17
CA LYS A 171 1.22 -16.73 14.20
C LYS A 171 1.53 -15.56 13.28
N ILE A 172 1.10 -15.69 12.02
CA ILE A 172 1.14 -14.58 11.07
C ILE A 172 0.04 -13.58 11.50
N PRO A 173 0.39 -12.30 11.73
CA PRO A 173 -0.56 -11.22 12.02
C PRO A 173 -1.75 -11.21 11.05
N ASP A 174 -2.93 -10.84 11.55
CA ASP A 174 -4.09 -10.61 10.69
C ASP A 174 -3.73 -9.51 9.67
N PHE A 175 -3.82 -9.83 8.38
CA PHE A 175 -3.58 -8.86 7.31
C PHE A 175 -4.86 -8.06 7.05
N VAL A 176 -4.77 -6.73 7.13
CA VAL A 176 -5.89 -5.85 6.81
C VAL A 176 -5.55 -5.08 5.53
N PRO A 177 -6.05 -5.52 4.36
CA PRO A 177 -5.92 -4.73 3.15
C PRO A 177 -6.69 -3.43 3.35
N ARG A 178 -5.99 -2.30 3.40
CA ARG A 178 -6.65 -1.00 3.43
C ARG A 178 -7.23 -0.73 2.05
N LYS A 179 -8.55 -0.51 1.98
CA LYS A 179 -9.24 -0.08 0.75
C LYS A 179 -8.74 1.26 0.20
N ALA A 180 -7.99 2.03 0.98
CA ALA A 180 -7.59 3.41 0.69
C ALA A 180 -6.06 3.62 0.66
N GLY A 181 -5.28 2.63 0.21
CA GLY A 181 -3.84 2.81 0.00
C GLY A 181 -3.47 3.19 -1.44
N PHE A 182 -2.18 3.32 -1.71
CA PHE A 182 -1.64 3.69 -3.03
C PHE A 182 -0.81 2.54 -3.63
N THR A 183 -0.88 2.35 -4.94
CA THR A 183 0.18 1.61 -5.66
C THR A 183 1.33 2.56 -5.99
N PRO A 184 2.58 2.08 -6.14
CA PRO A 184 3.71 2.91 -6.57
C PRO A 184 3.43 3.69 -7.86
N GLU A 185 2.71 3.09 -8.82
CA GLU A 185 2.35 3.74 -10.09
C GLU A 185 1.37 4.90 -9.87
N SER A 186 0.31 4.67 -9.08
CA SER A 186 -0.66 5.72 -8.75
C SER A 186 0.00 6.88 -8.00
N PHE A 187 0.89 6.58 -7.06
CA PHE A 187 1.60 7.58 -6.27
C PHE A 187 2.60 8.36 -7.13
N THR A 188 3.33 7.67 -8.01
CA THR A 188 4.23 8.29 -8.99
C THR A 188 3.48 9.26 -9.88
N GLN A 189 2.28 8.89 -10.35
CA GLN A 189 1.47 9.77 -11.18
C GLN A 189 1.03 11.02 -10.42
N ILE A 190 0.64 10.89 -9.15
CA ILE A 190 0.28 12.02 -8.29
C ILE A 190 1.44 13.03 -8.17
N PHE A 191 2.66 12.55 -7.92
CA PHE A 191 3.85 13.40 -7.79
C PHE A 191 4.23 14.07 -9.10
N LYS A 192 4.19 13.33 -10.22
CA LYS A 192 4.47 13.90 -11.54
C LYS A 192 3.43 14.94 -11.96
N ASN A 193 2.15 14.71 -11.66
CA ASN A 193 1.08 15.67 -11.92
C ASN A 193 1.25 16.97 -11.13
N ALA A 194 1.87 16.90 -9.95
CA ALA A 194 2.23 18.06 -9.14
C ALA A 194 3.48 18.80 -9.63
N GLY A 195 4.10 18.35 -10.74
CA GLY A 195 5.29 18.98 -11.31
C GLY A 195 6.60 18.63 -10.60
N LEU A 196 6.59 17.67 -9.67
CA LEU A 196 7.81 17.19 -9.03
C LEU A 196 8.68 16.41 -10.03
N VAL A 197 9.99 16.56 -9.88
CA VAL A 197 11.02 15.84 -10.64
C VAL A 197 11.71 14.79 -9.78
N ASP A 198 12.59 13.98 -10.37
CA ASP A 198 13.33 12.91 -9.68
C ASP A 198 12.43 11.95 -8.89
N VAL A 199 11.21 11.73 -9.42
CA VAL A 199 10.16 10.97 -8.74
C VAL A 199 10.51 9.49 -8.69
N SER A 200 10.49 8.92 -7.49
CA SER A 200 10.71 7.49 -7.26
C SER A 200 9.77 6.99 -6.18
N ALA A 201 9.00 5.95 -6.52
CA ALA A 201 8.15 5.22 -5.59
C ALA A 201 8.60 3.77 -5.51
N GLN A 202 8.63 3.22 -4.30
CA GLN A 202 8.98 1.83 -4.06
C GLN A 202 8.17 1.27 -2.90
N TYR A 203 7.90 -0.03 -2.95
CA TYR A 203 7.43 -0.76 -1.79
C TYR A 203 8.52 -0.70 -0.71
N ALA A 204 8.12 -0.43 0.52
CA ALA A 204 8.99 -0.55 1.68
C ALA A 204 8.54 -1.72 2.57
N VAL A 205 9.46 -2.18 3.41
CA VAL A 205 9.26 -3.33 4.29
C VAL A 205 8.00 -3.10 5.12
N GLY A 206 7.12 -4.12 5.15
CA GLY A 206 5.93 -4.04 5.96
C GLY A 206 6.27 -3.94 7.44
N MET A 207 5.36 -3.31 8.19
CA MET A 207 5.53 -3.09 9.62
C MET A 207 4.41 -3.78 10.38
N ILE A 208 4.73 -4.24 11.59
CA ILE A 208 3.74 -4.72 12.54
C ILE A 208 3.20 -3.49 13.29
N GLU A 209 1.93 -3.20 13.09
CA GLU A 209 1.19 -2.16 13.80
C GLU A 209 0.27 -2.81 14.83
N LEU A 210 0.28 -2.31 16.07
CA LEU A 210 -0.67 -2.76 17.09
C LEU A 210 -1.98 -1.99 16.93
N LEU A 211 -2.97 -2.63 16.31
CA LEU A 211 -4.29 -2.05 16.08
C LEU A 211 -5.34 -2.87 16.82
N HIS A 212 -6.07 -2.23 17.75
CA HIS A 212 -7.10 -2.86 18.58
C HIS A 212 -6.60 -4.10 19.35
N ASN A 213 -5.41 -4.01 19.96
CA ASN A 213 -4.75 -5.11 20.68
C ASN A 213 -4.44 -6.34 19.81
N ARG A 214 -4.28 -6.14 18.50
CA ARG A 214 -3.81 -7.16 17.57
C ARG A 214 -2.62 -6.63 16.79
N ASP A 215 -1.61 -7.47 16.66
CA ASP A 215 -0.52 -7.24 15.72
C ASP A 215 -1.10 -7.38 14.32
N MET A 216 -0.90 -6.36 13.48
CA MET A 216 -1.33 -6.36 12.10
C MET A 216 -0.14 -6.05 11.20
N TRP A 217 0.02 -6.85 10.15
CA TRP A 217 1.01 -6.58 9.12
C TRP A 217 0.46 -5.55 8.13
N ALA A 218 1.19 -4.46 7.93
CA ALA A 218 0.85 -3.44 6.94
C ALA A 218 1.98 -3.27 5.94
N ASN A 219 1.67 -3.46 4.65
CA ASN A 219 2.58 -3.05 3.58
C ASN A 219 2.54 -1.55 3.40
N VAL A 220 3.69 -0.98 3.07
CA VAL A 220 3.86 0.46 2.94
C VAL A 220 4.53 0.80 1.61
N VAL A 221 4.18 1.94 1.06
CA VAL A 221 4.83 2.54 -0.11
C VAL A 221 5.50 3.81 0.34
N VAL A 222 6.75 3.97 -0.09
CA VAL A 222 7.52 5.21 0.06
C VAL A 222 7.65 5.85 -1.30
N ILE A 223 7.34 7.13 -1.38
CA ILE A 223 7.56 7.95 -2.56
C ILE A 223 8.33 9.21 -2.19
N LYS A 224 9.18 9.65 -3.12
CA LYS A 224 9.85 10.95 -3.05
C LYS A 224 9.82 11.67 -4.40
N GLY A 225 9.87 12.99 -4.36
CA GLY A 225 10.07 13.85 -5.52
C GLY A 225 10.68 15.19 -5.11
N ARG A 226 11.42 15.82 -6.01
CA ARG A 226 12.10 17.10 -5.81
C ARG A 226 11.36 18.23 -6.52
N GLN A 227 11.34 19.41 -5.93
CA GLN A 227 10.86 20.63 -6.57
C GLN A 227 11.95 21.23 -7.46
N ASP A 228 11.69 21.45 -8.74
CA ASP A 228 12.70 21.98 -9.68
C ASP A 228 12.66 23.52 -9.84
N ARG A 229 11.49 24.11 -9.56
CA ARG A 229 11.18 25.52 -9.83
C ARG A 229 11.35 26.41 -8.61
#